data_AF-A0A7R9W2T2-F1
#
_entry.id   AF-A0A7R9W2T2-F1
#
_cell.length_a   1.000
_cell.length_b   1.000
_cell.length_c   1.000
_cell.angle_alpha   90.00
_cell.angle_beta   90.00
_cell.angle_gamma   90.00
#
_symmetry.space_group_name_H-M   'P 1'
#
loop_
_entity.id
_entity.type
_entity.pdbx_description
1 polymer ?
#
loop_
_entity_poly.entity_id
_entity_poly.type
_entity_poly.pdbx_seq_one_letter_code
_entity_poly.pdbx_strand_id
1 'polypeptide(L)'
;RGRWATTTAHSTTQTSTTQTTTTTKKPTCPATFPFDRRSIEHWEGEEKSQKENQTSTMGNKDRGSSHAVSVVGYSLRAPSCSSVPEFAKALARGRDLTTSNTRYPAGFMGLPPRQGRLNEKDVSDFNPSFFGMSVKQAQAMDPAIRILLQVSYEALMDAQINIDSLRGSNTGVYVGHVFSDSSSLLTSSINKDKNGYEIVNGAHSMAANRLSYFYDLHGPSMVIDTACSSSLVALDRAVRDLRDGIVDRAIVGGLSLTLNHHKNASFNEFKMLSPSGHCFAFDSRANGYCRS
;
A
#
# COMPACT_ATOMS: atom_id res chain seq x y z
N ARG A 1 66.03 -25.91 -35.02
CA ARG A 1 64.60 -26.28 -35.18
C ARG A 1 63.81 -25.53 -34.10
N GLY A 2 63.47 -24.26 -34.38
CA GLY A 2 62.78 -23.31 -33.49
C GLY A 2 61.29 -23.62 -33.39
N ARG A 3 60.64 -23.51 -32.22
CA ARG A 3 60.14 -22.29 -31.54
C ARG A 3 59.36 -21.37 -32.47
N TRP A 4 58.04 -21.44 -32.31
CA TRP A 4 57.03 -20.61 -32.95
C TRP A 4 57.10 -19.18 -32.40
N ALA A 5 57.10 -18.23 -33.33
CA ALA A 5 56.90 -16.82 -33.12
C ALA A 5 55.53 -16.41 -33.69
N THR A 6 55.14 -15.18 -33.33
CA THR A 6 54.21 -14.22 -33.98
C THR A 6 52.93 -13.92 -33.19
N THR A 7 52.44 -12.68 -33.09
CA THR A 7 52.98 -11.32 -33.29
C THR A 7 51.99 -10.34 -32.63
N THR A 8 52.58 -9.25 -32.13
CA THR A 8 52.11 -7.93 -31.68
C THR A 8 50.94 -7.27 -32.44
N ALA A 9 50.19 -6.37 -31.78
CA ALA A 9 50.15 -4.92 -32.09
C ALA A 9 49.18 -4.12 -31.19
N HIS A 10 49.66 -2.96 -30.72
CA HIS A 10 48.92 -1.92 -30.01
C HIS A 10 48.15 -1.00 -30.97
N SER A 11 47.07 -0.39 -30.48
CA SER A 11 46.51 0.84 -31.03
C SER A 11 45.91 1.69 -29.90
N THR A 12 46.62 2.76 -29.56
CA THR A 12 46.19 3.83 -28.66
C THR A 12 45.32 4.82 -29.43
N THR A 13 44.18 5.22 -28.88
CA THR A 13 43.48 6.43 -29.34
C THR A 13 42.90 7.17 -28.13
N GLN A 14 43.54 8.28 -27.78
CA GLN A 14 42.97 9.30 -26.90
C GLN A 14 41.99 10.16 -27.73
N THR A 15 40.82 10.46 -27.16
CA THR A 15 39.99 11.60 -27.56
C THR A 15 39.45 12.27 -26.31
N SER A 16 39.62 13.59 -26.25
CA SER A 16 39.25 14.49 -25.17
C SER A 16 37.89 15.15 -25.43
N THR A 17 37.29 15.66 -24.34
CA THR A 17 36.21 16.69 -24.28
C THR A 17 34.81 16.17 -24.63
N THR A 18 33.75 16.32 -23.83
CA THR A 18 33.27 17.55 -23.15
C THR A 18 32.31 17.17 -22.03
N GLN A 19 32.45 17.75 -20.84
CA GLN A 19 31.44 17.67 -19.78
C GLN A 19 30.25 18.54 -20.15
N THR A 20 29.08 17.95 -20.31
CA THR A 20 27.81 18.67 -20.37
C THR A 20 27.14 18.55 -19.01
N THR A 21 27.12 19.66 -18.27
CA THR A 21 26.31 19.84 -17.06
C THR A 21 24.84 19.87 -17.45
N THR A 22 24.14 18.75 -17.29
CA THR A 22 22.69 18.69 -17.46
C THR A 22 22.01 19.11 -16.16
N THR A 23 21.54 20.35 -16.11
CA THR A 23 20.66 20.87 -15.07
C THR A 23 19.39 20.00 -15.00
N THR A 24 19.18 19.32 -13.88
CA THR A 24 18.00 18.48 -13.63
C THR A 24 16.75 19.35 -13.51
N LYS A 25 15.93 19.33 -14.55
CA LYS A 25 14.59 19.94 -14.55
C LYS A 25 13.68 19.10 -13.64
N LYS A 26 13.04 19.73 -12.65
CA LYS A 26 12.06 19.08 -11.76
C LYS A 26 10.98 18.36 -12.61
N PRO A 27 10.59 17.12 -12.27
CA PRO A 27 9.49 16.45 -12.96
C PRO A 27 8.18 17.22 -12.68
N THR A 28 7.61 17.79 -13.73
CA THR A 28 6.27 18.38 -13.71
C THR A 28 5.20 17.29 -13.82
N CYS A 29 4.18 17.43 -12.98
CA CYS A 29 2.97 16.60 -12.90
C CYS A 29 2.37 16.27 -14.29
N PRO A 30 2.13 15.00 -14.64
CA PRO A 30 1.18 14.65 -15.68
C PRO A 30 -0.26 14.91 -15.17
N ALA A 31 -1.12 15.35 -16.07
CA ALA A 31 -2.45 15.89 -15.78
C ALA A 31 -3.44 14.87 -15.17
N THR A 32 -4.19 15.36 -14.18
CA THR A 32 -5.57 15.00 -13.78
C THR A 32 -5.87 13.55 -13.39
N PHE A 33 -5.87 13.29 -12.08
CA PHE A 33 -6.81 12.34 -11.47
C PHE A 33 -8.16 13.07 -11.26
N PRO A 34 -9.28 12.58 -11.79
CA PRO A 34 -10.58 13.19 -11.54
C PRO A 34 -11.02 12.87 -10.11
N PHE A 35 -10.97 13.86 -9.23
CA PHE A 35 -11.53 13.78 -7.88
C PHE A 35 -12.62 14.85 -7.73
N ASP A 36 -13.87 14.42 -7.53
CA ASP A 36 -15.02 15.30 -7.29
C ASP A 36 -15.45 15.19 -5.81
N ARG A 37 -15.19 16.26 -5.05
CA ARG A 37 -15.49 16.38 -3.62
C ARG A 37 -16.98 16.56 -3.32
N ARG A 38 -17.84 16.84 -4.31
CA ARG A 38 -19.26 17.21 -4.11
C ARG A 38 -20.15 16.09 -3.54
N SER A 39 -19.64 14.87 -3.41
CA SER A 39 -20.42 13.73 -2.91
C SER A 39 -20.40 13.54 -1.39
N ILE A 40 -19.61 14.34 -0.65
CA ILE A 40 -19.50 14.26 0.84
C ILE A 40 -20.33 15.33 1.57
N GLU A 41 -20.80 16.38 0.87
CA GLU A 41 -21.57 17.48 1.47
C GLU A 41 -22.92 17.05 2.08
N HIS A 42 -23.39 15.83 1.81
CA HIS A 42 -24.65 15.32 2.37
C HIS A 42 -24.53 14.78 3.82
N TRP A 43 -23.31 14.60 4.34
CA TRP A 43 -23.08 14.10 5.72
C TRP A 43 -22.76 15.22 6.74
N GLU A 44 -22.38 16.42 6.32
CA GLU A 44 -22.04 17.54 7.22
C GLU A 44 -23.24 18.38 7.67
N GLY A 45 -24.46 18.01 7.24
CA GLY A 45 -25.69 18.77 7.48
C GLY A 45 -26.31 18.64 8.87
N GLU A 46 -25.95 17.62 9.66
CA GLU A 46 -26.64 17.31 10.92
C GLU A 46 -25.87 17.70 12.19
N GLU A 47 -24.57 18.05 12.12
CA GLU A 47 -23.78 18.41 13.32
C GLU A 47 -23.83 19.90 13.71
N LYS A 48 -24.42 20.77 12.89
CA LYS A 48 -24.41 22.24 13.12
C LYS A 48 -25.43 22.75 14.14
N SER A 49 -26.21 21.90 14.81
CA SER A 49 -27.30 22.34 15.69
C SER A 49 -27.04 22.22 17.20
N GLN A 50 -25.81 21.96 17.66
CA GLN A 50 -25.53 21.76 19.10
C GLN A 50 -24.35 22.55 19.69
N LYS A 51 -23.94 23.67 19.08
CA LYS A 51 -22.92 24.56 19.69
C LYS A 51 -23.49 25.95 19.99
N GLU A 52 -24.34 26.03 21.00
CA GLU A 52 -24.65 27.29 21.68
C GLU A 52 -25.02 27.01 23.15
N ASN A 53 -23.99 27.00 24.00
CA ASN A 53 -23.98 27.49 25.39
C ASN A 53 -22.90 26.75 26.18
N GLN A 54 -21.81 27.45 26.49
CA GLN A 54 -21.27 27.53 27.85
C GLN A 54 -20.00 28.40 27.86
N THR A 55 -20.10 29.55 28.51
CA THR A 55 -18.98 30.43 28.83
C THR A 55 -18.59 30.24 30.30
N SER A 56 -17.29 30.00 30.50
CA SER A 56 -16.44 30.33 31.66
C SER A 56 -16.71 29.71 33.05
N THR A 57 -15.74 28.92 33.52
CA THR A 57 -15.04 29.19 34.80
C THR A 57 -13.62 28.60 34.76
N MET A 58 -12.61 29.44 35.02
CA MET A 58 -11.20 29.05 35.14
C MET A 58 -10.96 28.27 36.44
N GLY A 59 -10.19 27.19 36.38
CA GLY A 59 -9.62 26.57 37.58
C GLY A 59 -9.55 25.04 37.60
N ASN A 60 -8.94 24.40 36.59
CA ASN A 60 -8.29 23.11 36.80
C ASN A 60 -7.20 22.92 35.73
N LYS A 61 -5.99 22.56 36.13
CA LYS A 61 -4.93 22.17 35.17
C LYS A 61 -5.40 20.85 34.53
N ASP A 62 -5.86 20.93 33.28
CA ASP A 62 -6.36 19.81 32.51
C ASP A 62 -5.34 18.67 32.45
N ARG A 63 -5.55 17.66 33.30
CA ARG A 63 -5.16 16.27 33.00
C ARG A 63 -6.17 15.66 32.01
N GLY A 64 -6.55 16.41 30.97
CA GLY A 64 -7.76 16.17 30.17
C GLY A 64 -7.71 16.60 28.71
N SER A 65 -6.70 17.39 28.28
CA SER A 65 -6.45 17.57 26.85
C SER A 65 -5.69 16.36 26.32
N SER A 66 -6.35 15.21 26.22
CA SER A 66 -5.83 14.12 25.39
C SER A 66 -5.62 14.72 24.01
N HIS A 67 -4.39 14.70 23.46
CA HIS A 67 -4.13 15.23 22.14
C HIS A 67 -5.14 14.62 21.16
N ALA A 68 -6.03 15.46 20.64
CA ALA A 68 -7.10 15.02 19.76
C ALA A 68 -6.48 14.45 18.49
N VAL A 69 -6.76 13.18 18.20
CA VAL A 69 -6.28 12.50 16.99
C VAL A 69 -7.41 12.50 15.98
N SER A 70 -7.13 12.95 14.76
CA SER A 70 -8.10 13.01 13.65
C SER A 70 -7.54 12.27 12.43
N VAL A 71 -8.42 11.61 11.68
CA VAL A 71 -8.09 11.10 10.33
C VAL A 71 -8.24 12.27 9.37
N VAL A 72 -7.13 12.72 8.79
CA VAL A 72 -7.10 13.93 7.94
C VAL A 72 -7.11 13.64 6.44
N GLY A 73 -6.90 12.40 6.04
CA GLY A 73 -7.06 11.95 4.65
C GLY A 73 -6.96 10.43 4.53
N TYR A 74 -7.51 9.89 3.45
CA TYR A 74 -7.60 8.46 3.22
C TYR A 74 -7.70 8.12 1.73
N SER A 75 -7.20 6.94 1.36
CA SER A 75 -7.42 6.36 0.04
C SER A 75 -7.43 4.83 0.16
N LEU A 76 -7.92 4.14 -0.87
CA LEU A 76 -7.94 2.69 -0.93
C LEU A 76 -7.95 2.17 -2.37
N ARG A 77 -7.61 0.89 -2.48
CA ARG A 77 -8.03 0.00 -3.58
C ARG A 77 -8.82 -1.13 -2.96
N ALA A 78 -9.98 -1.45 -3.53
CA ALA A 78 -10.88 -2.48 -3.04
C ALA A 78 -11.32 -3.40 -4.19
N PRO A 79 -11.92 -4.56 -3.88
CA PRO A 79 -12.44 -5.44 -4.92
C PRO A 79 -13.33 -4.71 -5.93
N SER A 80 -13.00 -4.84 -7.22
CA SER A 80 -13.67 -4.18 -8.34
C SER A 80 -13.78 -2.64 -8.28
N CYS A 81 -13.03 -1.97 -7.39
CA CYS A 81 -13.10 -0.53 -7.17
C CYS A 81 -11.69 0.07 -7.11
N SER A 82 -11.39 0.99 -8.02
CA SER A 82 -10.06 1.62 -8.12
C SER A 82 -9.94 2.91 -7.30
N SER A 83 -11.00 3.32 -6.60
CA SER A 83 -11.00 4.55 -5.79
C SER A 83 -12.04 4.53 -4.67
N VAL A 84 -11.86 5.46 -3.71
CA VAL A 84 -12.82 5.69 -2.61
C VAL A 84 -14.23 6.02 -3.13
N PRO A 85 -14.44 6.95 -4.09
CA PRO A 85 -15.79 7.26 -4.56
C PRO A 85 -16.49 6.07 -5.25
N GLU A 86 -15.75 5.26 -6.02
CA GLU A 86 -16.30 4.05 -6.63
C GLU A 86 -16.74 3.03 -5.59
N PHE A 87 -15.92 2.83 -4.56
CA PHE A 87 -16.21 1.93 -3.45
C PHE A 87 -17.42 2.41 -2.64
N ALA A 88 -17.45 3.68 -2.25
CA ALA A 88 -18.58 4.28 -1.54
C ALA A 88 -19.89 4.14 -2.33
N LYS A 89 -19.87 4.45 -3.64
CA LYS A 89 -21.02 4.27 -4.53
C LYS A 89 -21.44 2.80 -4.65
N ALA A 90 -20.50 1.87 -4.59
CA ALA A 90 -20.82 0.44 -4.61
C ALA A 90 -21.55 0.00 -3.35
N LEU A 91 -21.05 0.41 -2.18
CA LEU A 91 -21.62 0.10 -0.88
C LEU A 91 -23.02 0.71 -0.73
N ALA A 92 -23.19 1.98 -1.10
CA ALA A 92 -24.48 2.67 -1.05
C ALA A 92 -25.56 1.99 -1.92
N ARG A 93 -25.15 1.22 -2.94
CA ARG A 93 -26.05 0.46 -3.82
C ARG A 93 -26.20 -1.02 -3.43
N GLY A 94 -25.58 -1.46 -2.34
CA GLY A 94 -25.61 -2.85 -1.90
C GLY A 94 -24.98 -3.82 -2.92
N ARG A 95 -24.00 -3.38 -3.71
CA ARG A 95 -23.35 -4.25 -4.71
C ARG A 95 -22.43 -5.27 -4.03
N ASP A 96 -22.58 -6.54 -4.40
CA ASP A 96 -21.57 -7.56 -4.12
C ASP A 96 -20.31 -7.29 -4.97
N LEU A 97 -19.20 -7.00 -4.30
CA LEU A 97 -17.91 -6.70 -4.93
C LEU A 97 -17.04 -7.94 -5.16
N THR A 98 -17.50 -9.12 -4.72
CA THR A 98 -16.87 -10.38 -5.09
C THR A 98 -17.14 -10.70 -6.55
N THR A 99 -16.16 -11.31 -7.20
CA THR A 99 -16.26 -11.71 -8.61
C THR A 99 -15.96 -13.19 -8.75
N SER A 100 -16.38 -13.78 -9.87
CA SER A 100 -16.04 -15.16 -10.18
C SER A 100 -14.53 -15.33 -10.20
N ASN A 101 -14.05 -16.39 -9.55
CA ASN A 101 -12.63 -16.73 -9.52
C ASN A 101 -12.21 -17.31 -10.87
N THR A 102 -11.84 -16.44 -11.80
CA THR A 102 -11.35 -16.81 -13.13
C THR A 102 -9.86 -17.15 -13.15
N ARG A 103 -9.16 -17.03 -12.01
CA ARG A 103 -7.72 -17.31 -11.92
C ARG A 103 -7.43 -18.81 -12.07
N TYR A 104 -8.38 -19.66 -11.69
CA TYR A 104 -8.25 -21.11 -11.74
C TYR A 104 -9.50 -21.74 -12.36
N PRO A 105 -9.39 -22.94 -12.97
CA PRO A 105 -10.56 -23.71 -13.38
C PRO A 105 -11.52 -23.96 -12.21
N ALA A 106 -12.81 -24.09 -12.51
CA ALA A 106 -13.81 -24.43 -11.50
C ALA A 106 -13.44 -25.74 -10.76
N GLY A 107 -13.56 -25.74 -9.44
CA GLY A 107 -13.22 -26.90 -8.60
C GLY A 107 -11.73 -27.12 -8.36
N PHE A 108 -10.85 -26.26 -8.88
CA PHE A 108 -9.41 -26.34 -8.62
C PHE A 108 -9.13 -26.32 -7.11
N MET A 109 -8.60 -27.44 -6.58
CA MET A 109 -8.31 -27.66 -5.15
C MET A 109 -9.51 -27.40 -4.22
N GLY A 110 -10.75 -27.56 -4.73
CA GLY A 110 -11.97 -27.24 -3.99
C GLY A 110 -12.12 -25.77 -3.61
N LEU A 111 -11.38 -24.86 -4.26
CA LEU A 111 -11.44 -23.43 -3.95
C LEU A 111 -12.81 -22.85 -4.29
N PRO A 112 -13.30 -21.88 -3.50
CA PRO A 112 -14.58 -21.23 -3.77
C PRO A 112 -14.63 -20.57 -5.15
N PRO A 113 -15.80 -20.54 -5.79
CA PRO A 113 -15.97 -19.99 -7.14
C PRO A 113 -15.95 -18.46 -7.16
N ARG A 114 -15.93 -17.78 -6.00
CA ARG A 114 -15.94 -16.33 -5.87
C ARG A 114 -14.86 -15.84 -4.90
N GLN A 115 -14.32 -14.67 -5.19
CA GLN A 115 -13.36 -13.95 -4.32
C GLN A 115 -13.44 -12.44 -4.58
N GLY A 116 -13.02 -11.63 -3.60
CA GLY A 116 -12.68 -10.24 -3.87
C GLY A 116 -11.41 -10.16 -4.71
N ARG A 117 -11.39 -9.29 -5.72
CA ARG A 117 -10.24 -9.11 -6.61
C ARG A 117 -10.09 -7.64 -6.96
N LEU A 118 -8.88 -7.11 -6.83
CA LEU A 118 -8.53 -5.81 -7.42
C LEU A 118 -8.57 -5.90 -8.95
N ASN A 119 -8.78 -4.76 -9.61
CA ASN A 119 -8.72 -4.68 -11.06
C ASN A 119 -7.30 -5.02 -11.55
N GLU A 120 -7.18 -5.72 -12.68
CA GLU A 120 -5.86 -6.13 -13.22
C GLU A 120 -4.93 -4.94 -13.41
N LYS A 121 -5.50 -3.84 -13.91
CA LYS A 121 -4.80 -2.58 -14.10
C LYS A 121 -4.24 -2.01 -12.80
N ASP A 122 -4.97 -2.07 -11.69
CA ASP A 122 -4.47 -1.59 -10.38
C ASP A 122 -3.30 -2.43 -9.87
N VAL A 123 -3.23 -3.71 -10.24
CA VAL A 123 -2.15 -4.63 -9.84
C VAL A 123 -0.93 -4.50 -10.76
N SER A 124 -1.13 -4.24 -12.05
CA SER A 124 -0.05 -4.10 -13.03
C SER A 124 0.57 -2.71 -13.01
N ASP A 125 -0.25 -1.67 -12.92
CA ASP A 125 0.16 -0.29 -13.16
C ASP A 125 0.90 0.29 -11.97
N PHE A 126 2.03 0.92 -12.27
CA PHE A 126 2.87 1.62 -11.32
C PHE A 126 3.74 2.60 -12.09
N ASN A 127 3.98 3.78 -11.54
CA ASN A 127 4.86 4.79 -12.14
C ASN A 127 6.22 4.81 -11.43
N PRO A 128 7.25 4.08 -11.92
CA PRO A 128 8.51 3.93 -11.19
C PRO A 128 9.27 5.25 -11.04
N SER A 129 9.27 6.08 -12.10
CA SER A 129 10.05 7.33 -12.10
C SER A 129 9.51 8.34 -11.11
N PHE A 130 8.18 8.39 -10.92
CA PHE A 130 7.56 9.21 -9.88
C PHE A 130 8.06 8.83 -8.47
N PHE A 131 8.20 7.54 -8.19
CA PHE A 131 8.69 7.03 -6.91
C PHE A 131 10.22 6.90 -6.82
N GLY A 132 10.97 7.52 -7.74
CA GLY A 132 12.43 7.50 -7.74
C GLY A 132 13.05 6.12 -7.96
N MET A 133 12.35 5.22 -8.64
CA MET A 133 12.77 3.83 -8.88
C MET A 133 13.04 3.55 -10.36
N SER A 134 13.97 2.64 -10.62
CA SER A 134 14.16 2.09 -11.97
C SER A 134 13.02 1.13 -12.34
N VAL A 135 12.76 0.97 -13.64
CA VAL A 135 11.77 0.00 -14.14
C VAL A 135 12.09 -1.41 -13.66
N LYS A 136 13.37 -1.81 -13.71
CA LYS A 136 13.84 -3.13 -13.27
C LYS A 136 13.56 -3.37 -11.78
N GLN A 137 13.79 -2.36 -10.95
CA GLN A 137 13.49 -2.44 -9.52
C GLN A 137 11.99 -2.57 -9.28
N ALA A 138 11.17 -1.77 -9.96
CA ALA A 138 9.72 -1.81 -9.82
C ALA A 138 9.09 -3.14 -10.30
N GLN A 139 9.60 -3.72 -11.38
CA GLN A 139 9.15 -5.03 -11.87
C GLN A 139 9.42 -6.16 -10.89
N ALA A 140 10.50 -6.06 -10.13
CA ALA A 140 10.86 -7.03 -9.09
C ALA A 140 10.17 -6.75 -7.74
N MET A 141 9.38 -5.68 -7.61
CA MET A 141 8.74 -5.27 -6.36
C MET A 141 7.37 -5.91 -6.17
N ASP A 142 7.05 -6.30 -4.94
CA ASP A 142 5.74 -6.84 -4.60
C ASP A 142 4.63 -5.88 -5.09
N PRO A 143 3.69 -6.33 -5.95
CA PRO A 143 2.58 -5.50 -6.41
C PRO A 143 1.79 -4.86 -5.26
N ALA A 144 1.69 -5.54 -4.13
CA ALA A 144 1.01 -5.05 -2.94
C ALA A 144 1.72 -3.78 -2.41
N ILE A 145 3.05 -3.77 -2.34
CA ILE A 145 3.83 -2.59 -1.92
C ILE A 145 3.72 -1.46 -2.96
N ARG A 146 3.68 -1.78 -4.26
CA ARG A 146 3.46 -0.80 -5.34
C ARG A 146 2.11 -0.09 -5.20
N ILE A 147 1.05 -0.83 -4.89
CA ILE A 147 -0.27 -0.27 -4.62
C ILE A 147 -0.23 0.59 -3.35
N LEU A 148 0.39 0.10 -2.28
CA LEU A 148 0.50 0.84 -1.02
C LEU A 148 1.18 2.21 -1.20
N LEU A 149 2.24 2.28 -1.99
CA LEU A 149 2.90 3.55 -2.35
C LEU A 149 1.93 4.52 -3.04
N GLN A 150 1.20 4.06 -4.05
CA GLN A 150 0.22 4.88 -4.79
C GLN A 150 -0.92 5.35 -3.88
N VAL A 151 -1.50 4.44 -3.10
CA VAL A 151 -2.62 4.74 -2.19
C VAL A 151 -2.17 5.68 -1.06
N SER A 152 -0.96 5.53 -0.53
CA SER A 152 -0.43 6.46 0.48
C SER A 152 -0.28 7.88 -0.08
N TYR A 153 0.16 8.01 -1.33
CA TYR A 153 0.29 9.30 -1.99
C TYR A 153 -1.06 9.96 -2.19
N GLU A 154 -2.05 9.20 -2.64
CA GLU A 154 -3.43 9.68 -2.80
C GLU A 154 -4.06 10.11 -1.46
N ALA A 155 -3.81 9.36 -0.37
CA ALA A 155 -4.27 9.74 0.96
C ALA A 155 -3.66 11.06 1.45
N LEU A 156 -2.38 11.31 1.14
CA LEU A 156 -1.74 12.59 1.43
C LEU A 156 -2.29 13.73 0.57
N MET A 157 -2.65 13.46 -0.69
CA MET A 157 -3.33 14.45 -1.54
C MET A 157 -4.72 14.79 -1.04
N ASP A 158 -5.49 13.78 -0.59
CA ASP A 158 -6.80 13.95 0.02
C ASP A 158 -6.71 14.82 1.29
N ALA A 159 -5.67 14.59 2.11
CA ALA A 159 -5.35 15.43 3.26
C ALA A 159 -4.82 16.83 2.91
N GLN A 160 -4.60 17.13 1.62
CA GLN A 160 -3.99 18.37 1.13
C GLN A 160 -2.61 18.65 1.76
N ILE A 161 -1.86 17.59 2.08
CA ILE A 161 -0.53 17.68 2.67
C ILE A 161 0.51 17.70 1.54
N ASN A 162 1.35 18.74 1.53
CA ASN A 162 2.51 18.76 0.65
C ASN A 162 3.58 17.77 1.14
N ILE A 163 4.03 16.85 0.29
CA ILE A 163 5.08 15.87 0.62
C ILE A 163 6.38 16.54 1.05
N ASP A 164 6.74 17.66 0.44
CA ASP A 164 7.97 18.38 0.82
C ASP A 164 7.93 18.85 2.28
N SER A 165 6.73 19.05 2.85
CA SER A 165 6.56 19.41 4.27
C SER A 165 6.74 18.23 5.23
N LEU A 166 6.74 16.98 4.73
CA LEU A 166 6.95 15.78 5.53
C LEU A 166 8.41 15.34 5.59
N ARG A 167 9.26 15.83 4.68
CA ARG A 167 10.66 15.41 4.60
C ARG A 167 11.43 15.80 5.86
N GLY A 168 12.14 14.84 6.44
CA GLY A 168 12.87 14.98 7.71
C GLY A 168 11.96 15.07 8.94
N SER A 169 10.64 14.94 8.80
CA SER A 169 9.71 15.06 9.93
C SER A 169 9.66 13.78 10.77
N ASN A 170 9.25 13.92 12.03
CA ASN A 170 8.95 12.82 12.93
C ASN A 170 7.56 12.22 12.65
N THR A 171 7.32 11.82 11.40
CA THR A 171 6.10 11.13 10.99
C THR A 171 6.32 9.62 11.08
N GLY A 172 5.45 8.91 11.79
CA GLY A 172 5.49 7.45 11.88
C GLY A 172 4.80 6.76 10.70
N VAL A 173 5.20 5.53 10.40
CA VAL A 173 4.60 4.64 9.40
C VAL A 173 4.28 3.29 10.02
N TYR A 174 3.01 2.92 10.00
CA TYR A 174 2.48 1.71 10.62
C TYR A 174 1.67 0.94 9.60
N VAL A 175 2.16 -0.22 9.17
CA VAL A 175 1.51 -1.01 8.11
C VAL A 175 1.08 -2.36 8.65
N GLY A 176 -0.22 -2.63 8.62
CA GLY A 176 -0.76 -3.97 8.84
C GLY A 176 -0.57 -4.83 7.60
N HIS A 177 0.25 -5.88 7.69
CA HIS A 177 0.52 -6.79 6.59
C HIS A 177 0.79 -8.18 7.18
N VAL A 178 0.19 -9.22 6.60
CA VAL A 178 0.29 -10.60 7.12
C VAL A 178 1.13 -11.47 6.19
N PHE A 179 0.96 -11.28 4.89
CA PHE A 179 1.45 -12.21 3.89
C PHE A 179 2.08 -11.48 2.70
N SER A 180 3.40 -11.62 2.54
CA SER A 180 4.08 -11.30 1.27
C SER A 180 4.03 -12.53 0.39
N ASP A 181 3.18 -12.51 -0.65
CA ASP A 181 3.14 -13.59 -1.65
C ASP A 181 4.34 -13.50 -2.61
N SER A 182 4.82 -12.30 -2.91
CA SER A 182 5.89 -12.09 -3.87
C SER A 182 7.24 -12.63 -3.41
N SER A 183 7.56 -12.59 -2.11
CA SER A 183 8.82 -13.19 -1.63
C SER A 183 8.88 -14.70 -1.94
N SER A 184 7.76 -15.42 -1.84
CA SER A 184 7.71 -16.85 -2.17
C SER A 184 7.85 -17.13 -3.67
N LEU A 185 7.27 -16.28 -4.52
CA LEU A 185 7.31 -16.42 -5.99
C LEU A 185 8.66 -16.01 -6.60
N LEU A 186 9.32 -15.01 -5.99
CA LEU A 186 10.66 -14.56 -6.37
C LEU A 186 11.72 -15.63 -6.01
N THR A 187 11.60 -16.31 -4.87
CA THR A 187 12.54 -17.35 -4.46
C THR A 187 12.35 -18.69 -5.19
N SER A 188 11.12 -19.03 -5.61
CA SER A 188 10.85 -20.28 -6.36
C SER A 188 11.35 -20.23 -7.82
N SER A 189 11.55 -19.03 -8.36
CA SER A 189 12.09 -18.83 -9.69
C SER A 189 13.62 -18.86 -9.59
N ILE A 190 14.25 -19.96 -10.00
CA ILE A 190 15.72 -20.06 -10.16
C ILE A 190 16.13 -19.17 -11.35
N ASN A 191 16.03 -17.85 -11.20
CA ASN A 191 16.53 -16.90 -12.17
C ASN A 191 18.04 -16.78 -11.97
N LYS A 192 18.81 -17.11 -13.02
CA LYS A 192 20.27 -16.98 -13.05
C LYS A 192 20.74 -15.52 -12.94
N ASP A 193 19.84 -14.56 -13.13
CA ASP A 193 20.09 -13.13 -13.04
C ASP A 193 19.64 -12.55 -11.68
N LYS A 194 20.24 -13.05 -10.59
CA LYS A 194 20.06 -12.47 -9.25
C LYS A 194 20.56 -11.02 -9.27
N ASN A 195 19.64 -10.07 -9.31
CA ASN A 195 19.95 -8.65 -9.46
C ASN A 195 20.08 -7.91 -8.11
N GLY A 196 20.13 -8.65 -6.99
CA GLY A 196 20.28 -8.11 -5.63
C GLY A 196 19.04 -7.40 -5.07
N TYR A 197 18.07 -7.05 -5.91
CA TYR A 197 16.87 -6.34 -5.48
C TYR A 197 15.84 -7.23 -4.74
N GLU A 198 15.96 -8.55 -4.84
CA GLU A 198 15.02 -9.53 -4.27
C GLU A 198 14.76 -9.28 -2.76
N ILE A 199 15.81 -8.97 -1.99
CA ILE A 199 15.71 -8.73 -0.55
C ILE A 199 14.97 -7.42 -0.26
N VAL A 200 15.32 -6.33 -0.96
CA VAL A 200 14.74 -4.99 -0.74
C VAL A 200 13.36 -4.82 -1.38
N ASN A 201 12.90 -5.77 -2.18
CA ASN A 201 11.66 -5.66 -2.94
C ASN A 201 10.52 -6.57 -2.44
N GLY A 202 10.84 -7.62 -1.66
CA GLY A 202 9.86 -8.59 -1.17
C GLY A 202 9.85 -8.82 0.34
N ALA A 203 10.86 -8.31 1.07
CA ALA A 203 10.91 -8.47 2.52
C ALA A 203 9.71 -7.78 3.19
N HIS A 204 9.15 -8.44 4.20
CA HIS A 204 7.94 -8.01 4.87
C HIS A 204 8.03 -6.57 5.41
N SER A 205 9.18 -6.20 6.00
CA SER A 205 9.47 -4.86 6.51
C SER A 205 9.46 -3.76 5.45
N MET A 206 9.61 -4.10 4.17
CA MET A 206 9.63 -3.12 3.08
C MET A 206 8.27 -2.45 2.87
N ALA A 207 7.17 -3.05 3.33
CA ALA A 207 5.84 -2.43 3.23
C ALA A 207 5.78 -1.08 3.96
N ALA A 208 6.38 -0.97 5.15
CA ALA A 208 6.51 0.31 5.86
C ALA A 208 7.73 1.10 5.39
N ASN A 209 8.90 0.46 5.31
CA ASN A 209 10.16 1.16 5.07
C ASN A 209 10.23 1.86 3.71
N ARG A 210 9.51 1.37 2.69
CA ARG A 210 9.44 2.04 1.39
C ARG A 210 8.68 3.35 1.44
N LEU A 211 7.65 3.46 2.27
CA LEU A 211 6.94 4.73 2.49
C LEU A 211 7.86 5.72 3.20
N SER A 212 8.48 5.28 4.30
CA SER A 212 9.42 6.11 5.07
C SER A 212 10.58 6.61 4.22
N TYR A 213 11.14 5.73 3.36
CA TYR A 213 12.22 6.10 2.44
C TYR A 213 11.76 7.11 1.37
N PHE A 214 10.62 6.88 0.73
CA PHE A 214 10.14 7.75 -0.34
C PHE A 214 9.79 9.16 0.15
N TYR A 215 9.10 9.24 1.29
CA TYR A 215 8.67 10.51 1.88
C TYR A 215 9.73 11.15 2.81
N ASP A 216 10.86 10.48 3.05
CA ASP A 216 11.93 10.92 3.97
C ASP A 216 11.42 11.14 5.40
N LEU A 217 10.74 10.12 5.95
CA LEU A 217 10.13 10.17 7.29
C LEU A 217 11.05 9.52 8.32
N HIS A 218 11.26 10.21 9.45
CA HIS A 218 12.26 9.84 10.45
C HIS A 218 11.64 9.28 11.75
N GLY A 219 10.31 9.15 11.78
CA GLY A 219 9.60 8.48 12.88
C GLY A 219 9.68 6.95 12.81
N PRO A 220 8.99 6.23 13.72
CA PRO A 220 8.93 4.77 13.71
C PRO A 220 8.40 4.24 12.38
N SER A 221 9.04 3.19 11.85
CA SER A 221 8.64 2.55 10.59
C SER A 221 8.50 1.05 10.83
N MET A 222 7.27 0.56 10.94
CA MET A 222 7.03 -0.82 11.34
C MET A 222 5.89 -1.49 10.59
N VAL A 223 6.06 -2.79 10.42
CA VAL A 223 5.03 -3.68 9.89
C VAL A 223 4.50 -4.52 11.05
N ILE A 224 3.18 -4.59 11.17
CA ILE A 224 2.48 -5.27 12.24
C ILE A 224 1.72 -6.44 11.65
N ASP A 225 1.98 -7.62 12.20
CA ASP A 225 1.26 -8.85 11.87
C ASP A 225 0.57 -9.42 13.12
N THR A 226 -0.75 -9.29 13.14
CA THR A 226 -1.67 -9.93 14.08
C THR A 226 -2.78 -10.67 13.30
N ALA A 227 -2.46 -11.18 12.11
CA ALA A 227 -3.41 -11.74 11.16
C ALA A 227 -4.53 -10.75 10.76
N CYS A 228 -5.81 -11.11 10.89
CA CYS A 228 -6.93 -10.31 10.39
C CYS A 228 -7.06 -8.93 11.04
N SER A 229 -6.50 -8.72 12.24
CA SER A 229 -6.55 -7.44 12.95
C SER A 229 -5.39 -6.49 12.64
N SER A 230 -4.42 -6.90 11.82
CA SER A 230 -3.15 -6.18 11.62
C SER A 230 -3.27 -4.69 11.33
N SER A 231 -4.16 -4.29 10.42
CA SER A 231 -4.33 -2.87 10.06
C SER A 231 -4.97 -2.05 11.19
N LEU A 232 -5.88 -2.65 11.95
CA LEU A 232 -6.53 -1.99 13.09
C LEU A 232 -5.57 -1.88 14.28
N VAL A 233 -4.72 -2.88 14.51
CA VAL A 233 -3.65 -2.80 15.51
C VAL A 233 -2.59 -1.78 15.11
N ALA A 234 -2.28 -1.66 13.81
CA ALA A 234 -1.42 -0.59 13.30
C ALA A 234 -2.01 0.81 13.55
N LEU A 235 -3.32 0.99 13.36
CA LEU A 235 -4.02 2.23 13.69
C LEU A 235 -3.98 2.52 15.19
N ASP A 236 -4.29 1.53 16.04
CA ASP A 236 -4.23 1.66 17.50
C ASP A 236 -2.83 2.07 17.98
N ARG A 237 -1.77 1.45 17.43
CA ARG A 237 -0.40 1.83 17.75
C ARG A 237 -0.09 3.28 17.34
N ALA A 238 -0.48 3.68 16.13
CA ALA A 238 -0.28 5.04 15.64
C ALA A 238 -0.99 6.09 16.51
N VAL A 239 -2.24 5.81 16.92
CA VAL A 239 -3.01 6.69 17.80
C VAL A 239 -2.35 6.85 19.17
N ARG A 240 -1.79 5.77 19.73
CA ARG A 240 -1.03 5.85 20.99
C ARG A 240 0.23 6.70 20.82
N ASP A 241 1.02 6.46 19.77
CA ASP A 241 2.25 7.22 19.52
C ASP A 241 1.97 8.72 19.28
N LEU A 242 0.86 9.07 18.62
CA LEU A 242 0.40 10.45 18.47
C LEU A 242 -0.01 11.09 19.80
N ARG A 243 -0.75 10.35 20.65
CA ARG A 243 -1.21 10.85 21.96
C ARG A 243 -0.06 11.04 22.95
N ASP A 244 0.93 10.17 22.87
CA ASP A 244 2.11 10.18 23.72
C ASP A 244 3.17 11.19 23.22
N GLY A 245 2.94 11.85 22.08
CA GLY A 245 3.88 12.81 21.47
C GLY A 245 5.15 12.15 20.92
N ILE A 246 5.12 10.85 20.67
CA ILE A 246 6.24 10.10 20.06
C ILE A 246 6.38 10.48 18.58
N VAL A 247 5.26 10.77 17.90
CA VAL A 247 5.21 11.25 16.51
C VAL A 247 4.25 12.42 16.37
N ASP A 248 4.50 13.30 15.40
CA ASP A 248 3.63 14.44 15.11
C ASP A 248 2.50 14.07 14.15
N ARG A 249 2.75 13.08 13.30
CA ARG A 249 1.86 12.57 12.26
C ARG A 249 2.08 11.07 12.08
N ALA A 250 1.10 10.37 11.54
CA ALA A 250 1.24 8.96 11.22
C ALA A 250 0.59 8.61 9.88
N ILE A 251 1.29 7.80 9.09
CA ILE A 251 0.72 7.09 7.94
C ILE A 251 0.38 5.68 8.42
N VAL A 252 -0.90 5.31 8.31
CA VAL A 252 -1.40 3.98 8.66
C VAL A 252 -1.90 3.28 7.41
N GLY A 253 -1.44 2.05 7.18
CA GLY A 253 -1.79 1.26 6.00
C GLY A 253 -2.25 -0.15 6.36
N GLY A 254 -3.06 -0.75 5.48
CA GLY A 254 -3.41 -2.17 5.53
C GLY A 254 -3.20 -2.79 4.15
N LEU A 255 -2.55 -3.96 4.11
CA LEU A 255 -2.16 -4.60 2.86
C LEU A 255 -2.50 -6.08 2.82
N SER A 256 -3.41 -6.45 1.93
CA SER A 256 -3.76 -7.82 1.58
C SER A 256 -3.87 -7.95 0.06
N LEU A 257 -3.03 -8.79 -0.54
CA LEU A 257 -3.12 -9.16 -1.95
C LEU A 257 -2.81 -10.65 -2.09
N THR A 258 -3.76 -11.40 -2.65
CA THR A 258 -3.59 -12.84 -2.86
C THR A 258 -3.16 -13.11 -4.31
N LEU A 259 -1.93 -13.56 -4.47
CA LEU A 259 -1.32 -13.95 -5.75
C LEU A 259 -1.14 -15.46 -5.85
N ASN A 260 -0.90 -16.14 -4.71
CA ASN A 260 -0.59 -17.56 -4.65
C ASN A 260 -1.79 -18.40 -4.17
N HIS A 261 -2.14 -19.45 -4.93
CA HIS A 261 -3.24 -20.38 -4.59
C HIS A 261 -2.96 -21.24 -3.36
N HIS A 262 -1.71 -21.56 -3.04
CA HIS A 262 -1.39 -22.49 -1.96
C HIS A 262 -1.97 -22.03 -0.62
N LYS A 263 -1.98 -20.72 -0.36
CA LYS A 263 -2.59 -20.15 0.85
C LYS A 263 -4.10 -20.33 0.85
N ASN A 264 -4.77 -20.08 -0.28
CA ASN A 264 -6.20 -20.32 -0.41
C ASN A 264 -6.53 -21.80 -0.16
N ALA A 265 -5.72 -22.71 -0.69
CA ALA A 265 -5.91 -24.13 -0.47
C ALA A 265 -5.77 -24.51 1.01
N SER A 266 -4.76 -23.97 1.71
CA SER A 266 -4.62 -24.14 3.15
C SER A 266 -5.84 -23.61 3.92
N PHE A 267 -6.30 -22.39 3.65
CA PHE A 267 -7.50 -21.85 4.31
C PHE A 267 -8.76 -22.69 4.03
N ASN A 268 -8.87 -23.24 2.82
CA ASN A 268 -9.96 -24.13 2.43
C ASN A 268 -9.89 -25.47 3.19
N GLU A 269 -8.68 -26.00 3.38
CA GLU A 269 -8.47 -27.25 4.13
C GLU A 269 -8.82 -27.08 5.61
N PHE A 270 -8.49 -25.93 6.21
CA PHE A 270 -8.92 -25.54 7.56
C PHE A 270 -10.42 -25.21 7.66
N LYS A 271 -11.20 -25.37 6.58
CA LYS A 271 -12.64 -25.08 6.52
C LYS A 271 -12.99 -23.64 6.93
N MET A 272 -12.08 -22.71 6.71
CA MET A 272 -12.29 -21.29 7.00
C MET A 272 -13.03 -20.58 5.87
N LEU A 273 -12.95 -21.11 4.64
CA LEU A 273 -13.55 -20.51 3.46
C LEU A 273 -14.98 -20.99 3.24
N SER A 274 -15.87 -20.04 2.92
CA SER A 274 -17.23 -20.38 2.49
C SER A 274 -17.20 -21.10 1.14
N PRO A 275 -17.84 -22.27 0.99
CA PRO A 275 -17.90 -22.98 -0.29
C PRO A 275 -18.55 -22.18 -1.43
N SER A 276 -19.47 -21.26 -1.11
CA SER A 276 -20.10 -20.38 -2.10
C SER A 276 -19.27 -19.14 -2.42
N GLY A 277 -18.21 -18.87 -1.66
CA GLY A 277 -17.41 -17.66 -1.77
C GLY A 277 -18.16 -16.39 -1.36
N HIS A 278 -19.05 -16.50 -0.38
CA HIS A 278 -19.80 -15.37 0.19
C HIS A 278 -19.62 -15.29 1.71
N CYS A 279 -19.61 -14.07 2.24
CA CYS A 279 -19.68 -13.83 3.68
C CYS A 279 -21.13 -13.59 4.09
N PHE A 280 -21.77 -14.59 4.69
CA PHE A 280 -23.12 -14.46 5.24
C PHE A 280 -23.08 -13.94 6.69
N ALA A 281 -22.67 -12.67 6.87
CA ALA A 281 -22.51 -12.09 8.20
C ALA A 281 -23.83 -12.15 9.00
N PHE A 282 -23.79 -12.76 10.19
CA PHE A 282 -24.91 -12.91 11.13
C PHE A 282 -26.12 -13.72 10.63
N ASP A 283 -26.00 -14.42 9.50
CA ASP A 283 -27.08 -15.21 8.89
C ASP A 283 -26.88 -16.72 9.17
N SER A 284 -27.97 -17.49 9.25
CA SER A 284 -27.91 -18.94 9.51
C SER A 284 -27.15 -19.74 8.44
N ARG A 285 -26.94 -19.15 7.25
CA ARG A 285 -26.14 -19.72 6.15
C ARG A 285 -24.63 -19.55 6.34
N ALA A 286 -24.18 -18.84 7.38
CA ALA A 286 -22.76 -18.62 7.65
C ALA A 286 -21.98 -19.94 7.76
N ASN A 287 -21.02 -20.14 6.86
CA ASN A 287 -20.25 -21.38 6.72
C ASN A 287 -18.77 -21.14 6.37
N GLY A 288 -18.24 -19.97 6.75
CA GLY A 288 -16.90 -19.50 6.43
C GLY A 288 -16.90 -18.10 5.83
N TYR A 289 -15.72 -17.56 5.51
CA TYR A 289 -15.58 -16.25 4.88
C TYR A 289 -15.09 -16.36 3.43
N CYS A 290 -15.28 -15.29 2.68
CA CYS A 290 -14.72 -15.08 1.35
C CYS A 290 -13.44 -14.25 1.48
N ARG A 291 -12.34 -14.70 0.86
CA ARG A 291 -11.11 -13.88 0.78
C ARG A 291 -11.30 -12.74 -0.23
N SER A 292 -10.60 -11.63 0.00
CA SER A 292 -10.62 -10.42 -0.82
C SER A 292 -9.27 -9.73 -0.87
#